data_AF-A0AA97P0U7-F1
#
_entry.id   AF-A0AA97P0U7-F1
#
_cell.length_a   1.000
_cell.length_b   1.000
_cell.length_c   1.000
_cell.angle_alpha   90.00
_cell.angle_beta   90.00
_cell.angle_gamma   90.00
#
_symmetry.space_group_name_H-M   'P 1'
#
loop_
_entity.id
_entity.type
_entity.pdbx_description
1 polymer ?
#
loop_
_entity_poly.entity_id
_entity_poly.type
_entity_poly.pdbx_seq_one_letter_code
_entity_poly.pdbx_strand_id
1 'polypeptide(L)'
;MDRKDPMVGTGLVGAPACGDVMKLQIKVDNGTITDAKFKTFGCGSAIASSSYLTELVKGMRIEDAAKIRNTDIANNLHLPPVKLHCSMLAEDAIRAAIADYHTKNPPTNLGKSEVKTLEMEK
;
A
#
# COMPACT_ATOMS: atom_id res chain seq x y z
N MET A 1 -9.59 -5.30 11.26
CA MET A 1 -10.59 -4.22 11.20
C MET A 1 -11.86 -4.78 10.57
N ASP A 2 -13.01 -4.13 10.73
CA ASP A 2 -14.21 -4.56 10.01
C ASP A 2 -13.99 -4.38 8.51
N ARG A 3 -14.16 -5.44 7.73
CA ARG A 3 -14.00 -5.42 6.27
C ARG A 3 -15.16 -4.69 5.58
N LYS A 4 -16.32 -4.64 6.25
CA LYS A 4 -17.55 -4.01 5.74
C LYS A 4 -17.52 -2.49 5.87
N ASP A 5 -16.62 -1.94 6.67
CA ASP A 5 -16.42 -0.50 6.80
C ASP A 5 -15.95 0.06 5.44
N PRO A 6 -16.67 1.01 4.83
CA PRO A 6 -16.27 1.62 3.56
C PRO A 6 -14.92 2.35 3.68
N MET A 7 -14.55 2.82 4.88
CA MET A 7 -13.26 3.49 5.12
C MET A 7 -12.09 2.51 5.23
N VAL A 8 -12.34 1.20 5.18
CA VAL A 8 -11.30 0.18 5.28
C VAL A 8 -11.01 -0.44 3.92
N GLY A 9 -9.77 -0.29 3.44
CA GLY A 9 -9.21 -1.01 2.31
C GLY A 9 -8.57 -2.31 2.76
N THR A 10 -8.74 -3.40 2.01
CA THR A 10 -8.15 -4.72 2.30
C THR A 10 -7.44 -5.28 1.08
N GLY A 11 -6.13 -5.50 1.21
CA GLY A 11 -5.30 -6.21 0.23
C GLY A 11 -5.01 -7.62 0.72
N LEU A 12 -5.29 -8.63 -0.09
CA LEU A 12 -4.85 -10.01 0.14
C LEU A 12 -3.98 -10.43 -1.04
N VAL A 13 -2.71 -10.70 -0.76
CA VAL A 13 -1.69 -11.00 -1.77
C VAL A 13 -0.85 -12.20 -1.36
N GLY A 14 -0.13 -12.77 -2.34
CA GLY A 14 0.67 -13.98 -2.17
C GLY A 14 -0.09 -15.25 -2.56
N ALA A 15 0.66 -16.34 -2.67
CA ALA A 15 0.14 -17.64 -3.09
C ALA A 15 0.56 -18.72 -2.07
N PRO A 16 -0.36 -19.62 -1.64
CA PRO A 16 -0.02 -20.69 -0.72
C PRO A 16 1.14 -21.58 -1.19
N ALA A 17 1.31 -21.73 -2.50
CA ALA A 17 2.40 -22.50 -3.10
C ALA A 17 3.80 -21.93 -2.82
N CYS A 18 3.91 -20.61 -2.66
CA CYS A 18 5.19 -19.94 -2.36
C CYS A 18 5.46 -19.81 -0.85
N GLY A 19 4.49 -20.20 0.00
CA GLY A 19 4.62 -20.11 1.46
C GLY A 19 4.48 -18.70 2.04
N ASP A 20 4.35 -17.67 1.20
CA ASP A 20 4.19 -16.28 1.62
C ASP A 20 2.80 -15.75 1.22
N VAL A 21 2.00 -15.36 2.21
CA VAL A 21 0.65 -14.80 2.06
C VAL A 21 0.47 -13.66 3.04
N MET A 22 0.04 -12.49 2.54
CA MET A 22 -0.16 -11.30 3.35
C MET A 22 -1.56 -10.73 3.15
N LYS A 23 -2.25 -10.47 4.27
CA LYS A 23 -3.45 -9.66 4.34
C LYS A 23 -3.10 -8.32 4.99
N LEU A 24 -3.25 -7.23 4.27
CA LEU A 24 -3.12 -5.87 4.77
C LEU A 24 -4.49 -5.21 4.83
N GLN A 25 -4.77 -4.49 5.92
CA GLN A 25 -5.93 -3.64 6.05
C GLN A 25 -5.49 -2.23 6.43
N ILE A 26 -5.97 -1.24 5.72
CA ILE A 26 -5.74 0.18 6.00
C ILE A 26 -7.08 0.85 6.29
N LYS A 27 -7.12 1.76 7.25
CA LYS A 27 -8.24 2.66 7.50
C LYS A 27 -7.88 4.05 7.01
N VAL A 28 -8.74 4.64 6.18
CA VAL A 28 -8.50 5.94 5.56
C VAL A 28 -9.52 6.95 6.11
N ASP A 29 -9.04 8.12 6.50
CA ASP A 29 -9.86 9.27 6.87
C ASP A 29 -9.36 10.50 6.10
N ASN A 30 -10.25 11.18 5.38
CA ASN A 30 -9.92 12.35 4.56
C ASN A 30 -8.68 12.18 3.66
N GLY A 31 -8.53 11.00 3.04
CA GLY A 31 -7.39 10.67 2.17
C GLY A 31 -6.09 10.30 2.89
N THR A 32 -6.08 10.29 4.23
CA THR A 32 -4.93 9.93 5.06
C THR A 32 -5.15 8.58 5.73
N ILE A 33 -4.11 7.73 5.77
CA ILE A 33 -4.18 6.42 6.43
C ILE A 33 -4.04 6.63 7.95
N THR A 34 -5.10 6.35 8.71
CA THR A 34 -5.14 6.54 10.17
C THR A 34 -4.73 5.29 10.95
N ASP A 35 -4.99 4.10 10.41
CA ASP A 35 -4.60 2.83 11.00
C ASP A 35 -4.21 1.84 9.89
N ALA A 36 -3.25 0.96 10.20
CA ALA A 36 -2.80 -0.08 9.30
C ALA A 36 -2.50 -1.36 10.10
N LYS A 37 -3.11 -2.47 9.70
CA LYS A 37 -2.93 -3.78 10.36
C LYS A 37 -2.65 -4.84 9.32
N PHE A 38 -1.73 -5.74 9.63
CA PHE A 38 -1.40 -6.85 8.76
C PHE A 38 -1.64 -8.20 9.47
N LYS A 39 -1.87 -9.23 8.67
CA LYS A 39 -1.76 -10.63 9.05
C LYS A 39 -0.99 -11.30 7.93
N THR A 40 0.18 -11.83 8.24
CA THR A 40 1.07 -12.44 7.24
C THR A 40 1.47 -13.84 7.68
N PHE A 41 1.64 -14.72 6.71
CA PHE A 41 2.24 -16.03 6.85
C PHE A 41 3.43 -16.05 5.89
N GLY A 42 4.61 -16.41 6.39
CA GLY A 42 5.83 -16.36 5.60
C GLY A 42 7.07 -16.39 6.47
N CYS A 43 8.23 -16.21 5.83
CA CYS A 43 9.51 -16.16 6.55
C CYS A 43 9.66 -14.86 7.38
N GLY A 44 10.64 -14.84 8.30
CA GLY A 44 10.89 -13.67 9.16
C GLY A 44 11.08 -12.36 8.38
N SER A 45 11.67 -12.42 7.17
CA SER A 45 11.82 -11.27 6.28
C SER A 45 10.48 -10.73 5.76
N ALA A 46 9.51 -11.60 5.49
CA ALA A 46 8.16 -11.21 5.09
C ALA A 46 7.41 -10.56 6.26
N ILE A 47 7.58 -11.09 7.48
CA ILE A 47 7.01 -10.49 8.71
C ILE A 47 7.61 -9.10 8.96
N ALA A 48 8.94 -8.97 8.86
CA ALA A 48 9.62 -7.69 9.03
C ALA A 48 9.18 -6.65 7.98
N SER A 49 9.10 -7.06 6.71
CA SER A 49 8.62 -6.19 5.61
C SER A 49 7.18 -5.73 5.83
N SER A 50 6.31 -6.65 6.26
CA SER A 50 4.90 -6.35 6.56
C SER A 50 4.75 -5.37 7.72
N SER A 51 5.52 -5.58 8.79
CA SER A 51 5.51 -4.72 9.98
C SER A 51 6.06 -3.34 9.68
N TYR A 52 7.15 -3.26 8.92
CA TYR A 52 7.74 -1.99 8.52
C TYR A 52 6.77 -1.18 7.65
N LEU A 53 6.13 -1.84 6.68
CA LEU A 53 5.12 -1.20 5.83
C LEU A 53 3.99 -0.56 6.65
N THR A 54 3.45 -1.26 7.66
CA THR A 54 2.33 -0.71 8.45
C THR A 54 2.71 0.53 9.25
N GLU A 55 3.95 0.63 9.71
CA GLU A 55 4.43 1.84 10.39
C GLU A 55 4.75 2.95 9.38
N LEU A 56 5.29 2.60 8.21
CA LEU A 56 5.59 3.58 7.16
C LEU A 56 4.33 4.27 6.65
N VAL A 57 3.26 3.53 6.36
CA VAL A 57 2.04 4.10 5.73
C VAL A 57 1.14 4.86 6.70
N LYS A 58 1.32 4.68 8.02
CA LYS A 58 0.46 5.32 9.03
C LYS A 58 0.72 6.82 9.07
N GLY A 59 -0.32 7.63 8.89
CA GLY A 59 -0.22 9.08 8.77
C GLY A 59 0.15 9.57 7.36
N MET A 60 0.42 8.67 6.40
CA MET A 60 0.65 9.05 5.01
C MET A 60 -0.66 9.25 4.25
N ARG A 61 -0.61 10.10 3.23
CA ARG A 61 -1.66 10.20 2.23
C ARG A 61 -1.73 8.95 1.37
N ILE A 62 -2.93 8.59 0.94
CA ILE A 62 -3.14 7.38 0.13
C ILE A 62 -2.40 7.43 -1.20
N GLU A 63 -2.29 8.63 -1.81
CA GLU A 63 -1.59 8.82 -3.08
C GLU A 63 -0.08 8.64 -2.95
N ASP A 64 0.48 8.95 -1.78
CA ASP A 64 1.90 8.76 -1.48
C ASP A 64 2.19 7.32 -1.05
N ALA A 65 1.29 6.70 -0.31
CA ALA A 65 1.36 5.28 0.03
C ALA A 65 1.36 4.39 -1.24
N ALA A 66 0.65 4.80 -2.29
CA ALA A 66 0.65 4.11 -3.59
C ALA A 66 2.00 4.17 -4.34
N LYS A 67 2.89 5.10 -3.98
CA LYS A 67 4.21 5.28 -4.61
C LYS A 67 5.31 4.49 -3.91
N ILE A 68 5.02 3.85 -2.77
CA ILE A 68 5.99 3.04 -2.04
C ILE A 68 6.45 1.89 -2.94
N ARG A 69 7.78 1.72 -3.05
CA ARG A 69 8.38 0.65 -3.82
C ARG A 69 9.05 -0.38 -2.93
N ASN A 70 9.10 -1.61 -3.40
CA ASN A 70 9.83 -2.70 -2.76
C ASN A 70 11.31 -2.36 -2.49
N THR A 71 11.93 -1.52 -3.34
CA THR A 71 13.32 -1.09 -3.17
C THR A 71 13.53 -0.30 -1.90
N ASP A 72 12.57 0.57 -1.56
CA ASP A 72 12.67 1.46 -0.40
C ASP A 72 12.53 0.63 0.90
N ILE A 73 11.60 -0.34 0.88
CA ILE A 73 11.41 -1.33 1.96
C ILE A 73 12.65 -2.21 2.12
N ALA A 74 13.17 -2.74 1.01
CA ALA A 74 14.34 -3.63 1.03
C ALA A 74 15.59 -2.91 1.54
N ASN A 75 15.79 -1.66 1.13
CA ASN A 75 16.94 -0.86 1.58
C ASN A 75 16.86 -0.57 3.08
N ASN A 76 15.70 -0.17 3.60
CA ASN A 76 15.55 0.12 5.03
C ASN A 76 15.73 -1.12 5.91
N LEU A 77 15.33 -2.29 5.40
CA LEU A 77 15.50 -3.57 6.08
C LEU A 77 16.83 -4.26 5.76
N HIS A 78 17.69 -3.65 4.93
CA HIS A 78 18.96 -4.21 4.46
C HIS A 78 18.82 -5.66 3.94
N LEU A 79 17.74 -5.92 3.19
CA LEU A 79 17.44 -7.26 2.71
C LEU A 79 18.49 -7.69 1.67
N PRO A 80 19.05 -8.91 1.77
CA PRO A 80 19.94 -9.43 0.75
C PRO A 80 19.16 -9.66 -0.56
N PRO A 81 19.82 -9.62 -1.73
CA PRO A 81 19.17 -9.73 -3.04
C PRO A 81 18.24 -10.95 -3.19
N VAL A 82 18.57 -12.05 -2.52
CA VAL A 82 17.80 -13.31 -2.55
C VAL A 82 16.41 -13.17 -1.89
N LYS A 83 16.21 -12.17 -1.02
CA LYS A 83 14.98 -11.98 -0.22
C LYS A 83 14.12 -10.80 -0.67
N LEU A 84 14.37 -10.24 -1.86
CA LEU A 84 13.59 -9.11 -2.40
C LEU A 84 12.11 -9.44 -2.66
N HIS A 85 11.74 -10.72 -2.83
CA HIS A 85 10.32 -11.08 -2.96
C HIS A 85 9.50 -10.72 -1.71
N CYS A 86 10.11 -10.67 -0.53
CA CYS A 86 9.43 -10.29 0.71
C CYS A 86 9.04 -8.80 0.72
N SER A 87 9.84 -7.93 0.07
CA SER A 87 9.49 -6.51 -0.07
C SER A 87 8.50 -6.28 -1.21
N MET A 88 8.52 -7.11 -2.26
CA MET A 88 7.49 -7.10 -3.31
C MET A 88 6.12 -7.47 -2.74
N LEU A 89 6.04 -8.49 -1.87
CA LEU A 89 4.79 -8.86 -1.20
C LEU A 89 4.17 -7.68 -0.42
N ALA A 90 5.00 -6.89 0.26
CA ALA A 90 4.57 -5.72 0.99
C ALA A 90 4.08 -4.60 0.05
N GLU A 91 4.79 -4.33 -1.05
CA GLU A 91 4.37 -3.39 -2.09
C GLU A 91 3.02 -3.79 -2.72
N ASP A 92 2.87 -5.07 -3.09
CA ASP A 92 1.64 -5.58 -3.68
C ASP A 92 0.47 -5.47 -2.69
N ALA A 93 0.72 -5.71 -1.41
CA ALA A 93 -0.31 -5.64 -0.37
C ALA A 93 -0.87 -4.24 -0.21
N ILE A 94 -0.03 -3.19 -0.21
CA ILE A 94 -0.49 -1.80 -0.10
C ILE A 94 -1.24 -1.35 -1.35
N ARG A 95 -0.74 -1.70 -2.55
CA ARG A 95 -1.44 -1.42 -3.81
C ARG A 95 -2.82 -2.06 -3.84
N ALA A 96 -2.92 -3.33 -3.44
CA ALA A 96 -4.19 -4.05 -3.38
C ALA A 96 -5.16 -3.45 -2.35
N ALA A 97 -4.66 -3.04 -1.16
CA ALA A 97 -5.49 -2.41 -0.14
C ALA A 97 -6.04 -1.05 -0.56
N ILE A 98 -5.23 -0.24 -1.26
CA ILE A 98 -5.64 1.04 -1.83
C ILE A 98 -6.67 0.85 -2.94
N ALA A 99 -6.46 -0.14 -3.82
CA ALA A 99 -7.43 -0.47 -4.88
C ALA A 99 -8.80 -0.91 -4.31
N ASP A 100 -8.82 -1.73 -3.26
CA ASP A 100 -10.05 -2.12 -2.56
C ASP A 100 -10.74 -0.90 -1.93
N TYR A 101 -9.99 0.03 -1.33
CA TYR A 101 -10.54 1.28 -0.81
C TYR A 101 -11.19 2.14 -1.92
N HIS A 102 -10.50 2.32 -3.06
CA HIS A 102 -11.05 3.07 -4.20
C HIS A 102 -12.25 2.38 -4.86
N THR A 103 -12.34 1.05 -4.78
CA THR A 103 -13.53 0.33 -5.26
C THR A 103 -14.75 0.64 -4.41
N LYS A 104 -14.57 0.82 -3.10
CA LYS A 104 -15.64 1.20 -2.16
C LYS A 104 -15.93 2.70 -2.16
N ASN A 105 -14.91 3.51 -2.43
CA ASN A 105 -14.96 4.97 -2.48
C ASN A 105 -14.40 5.41 -3.84
N PRO A 106 -15.17 5.26 -4.92
CA PRO A 106 -14.73 5.70 -6.23
C PRO A 106 -14.35 7.17 -6.13
N PRO A 107 -13.20 7.60 -6.67
CA PRO A 107 -12.83 8.99 -6.67
C PRO A 107 -13.93 9.75 -7.39
N THR A 108 -14.74 10.49 -6.63
CA THR A 108 -15.74 11.39 -7.18
C THR A 108 -14.99 12.34 -8.10
N ASN A 109 -15.29 12.32 -9.40
CA ASN A 109 -14.71 13.21 -10.40
C ASN A 109 -14.97 14.67 -9.99
N LEU A 110 -14.11 15.22 -9.15
CA LEU A 110 -14.03 16.62 -8.78
C LEU A 110 -12.77 17.18 -9.44
N GLY A 111 -12.95 17.74 -10.62
CA GLY A 111 -12.06 18.74 -11.19
C GLY A 111 -10.84 18.21 -11.95
N LYS A 112 -11.04 17.88 -13.23
CA LYS A 112 -10.12 18.41 -14.24
C LYS A 112 -10.28 19.93 -14.23
N SER A 113 -9.58 20.61 -13.34
CA SER A 113 -9.50 22.07 -13.33
C SER A 113 -8.08 22.46 -13.72
N GLU A 114 -7.95 22.92 -14.96
CA GLU A 114 -6.85 23.72 -15.51
C GLU A 114 -5.45 23.10 -15.49
N VAL A 115 -5.19 22.21 -16.45
CA VAL A 115 -3.90 22.29 -17.16
C VAL A 115 -3.93 23.63 -17.89
N LYS A 116 -3.32 24.64 -17.27
CA LYS A 116 -3.05 25.94 -17.89
C LYS A 116 -2.17 25.67 -19.11
N THR A 117 -2.78 25.70 -20.30
CA THR A 117 -2.08 25.95 -21.55
C THR A 117 -1.40 27.31 -21.38
N LEU A 118 -0.10 27.30 -21.12
CA LEU A 118 0.78 28.42 -21.39
C LEU A 118 1.53 28.07 -22.68
N GLU A 119 0.84 28.28 -23.80
CA GLU A 119 1.52 28.76 -25.00
C GLU A 119 1.97 30.22 -24.76
N MET A 120 2.92 30.67 -25.60
CA MET A 120 3.58 31.98 -25.68
C MET A 120 4.89 32.09 -24.87
N GLU A 121 6.03 32.55 -25.39
CA GLU A 121 6.50 32.94 -26.73
C GLU A 121 7.99 33.28 -26.55
N LYS A 122 8.87 32.71 -27.37
CA LYS A 122 10.03 33.35 -28.03
C LYS A 122 10.86 32.31 -28.79
#